data_AF-A0A846MSH5-F1
#
_entry.id   AF-A0A846MSH5-F1
#
_cell.length_a   1.000
_cell.length_b   1.000
_cell.length_c   1.000
_cell.angle_alpha   90.00
_cell.angle_beta   90.00
_cell.angle_gamma   90.00
#
_symmetry.space_group_name_H-M   'P 1'
#
loop_
_entity.id
_entity.type
_entity.pdbx_description
1 polymer ?
#
loop_
_entity_poly.entity_id
_entity_poly.type
_entity_poly.pdbx_seq_one_letter_code
_entity_poly.pdbx_strand_id
1 'polypeptide(L)'
;MAVLPKAEKPKNFIYDRAKHHFLGNFPSVLPIEQAYVHIGMYLGWICENDLYSDFFEEEAALQILRFRKRQISCSILSAVWDGYLGSDLFNEEGNEFTQYYYLSGKYKKDYEKTLAANLPSIYHVEDNWENYEKMAKKITQRYKEWKKKRAGEQPESQSHDEEE
;
A
#
# COMPACT_ATOMS: atom_id res chain seq x y z
N MET A 1 17.82 -21.29 30.93
CA MET A 1 17.76 -20.34 29.81
C MET A 1 16.30 -20.10 29.49
N ALA A 2 15.79 -18.89 29.75
CA ALA A 2 14.40 -18.54 29.49
C ALA A 2 14.23 -18.31 27.98
N VAL A 3 13.36 -19.10 27.35
CA VAL A 3 12.86 -18.80 26.01
C VAL A 3 11.80 -17.72 26.19
N LEU A 4 12.08 -16.52 25.69
CA LEU A 4 11.07 -15.46 25.60
C LEU A 4 9.96 -15.94 24.64
N PRO A 5 8.68 -15.74 24.98
CA PRO A 5 7.61 -16.02 24.03
C PRO A 5 7.74 -15.06 22.84
N LYS A 6 7.82 -15.60 21.62
CA LYS A 6 7.54 -14.81 20.41
C LYS A 6 6.12 -14.27 20.60
N ALA A 7 5.98 -12.96 20.73
CA ALA A 7 4.67 -12.33 20.74
C ALA A 7 3.91 -12.76 19.46
N GLU A 8 2.85 -13.54 19.62
CA GLU A 8 1.95 -13.88 18.53
C GLU A 8 1.28 -12.57 18.06
N LYS A 9 1.69 -12.08 16.88
CA LYS A 9 1.05 -10.93 16.24
C LYS A 9 -0.40 -11.30 15.87
N PRO A 10 -1.39 -10.41 16.09
CA PRO A 10 -2.77 -10.69 15.74
C PRO A 10 -2.97 -10.90 14.22
N LYS A 11 -3.86 -11.85 13.93
CA LYS A 11 -4.20 -12.46 12.63
C LYS A 11 -4.59 -11.46 11.53
N ASN A 12 -3.89 -11.57 10.40
CA ASN A 12 -4.34 -11.37 9.01
C ASN A 12 -5.54 -10.42 8.82
N PHE A 13 -5.32 -9.12 8.92
CA PHE A 13 -6.28 -8.14 8.42
C PHE A 13 -6.15 -8.04 6.89
N ILE A 14 -7.27 -7.92 6.19
CA ILE A 14 -7.29 -7.83 4.73
C ILE A 14 -7.77 -6.44 4.35
N TYR A 15 -6.88 -5.64 3.77
CA TYR A 15 -7.19 -4.29 3.29
C TYR A 15 -7.97 -4.33 1.98
N ASP A 16 -7.59 -5.21 1.05
CA ASP A 16 -8.25 -5.33 -0.25
C ASP A 16 -8.10 -6.72 -0.88
N ARG A 17 -9.01 -7.03 -1.80
CA ARG A 17 -8.93 -8.17 -2.72
C ARG A 17 -9.54 -7.81 -4.07
N ALA A 18 -8.78 -7.99 -5.15
CA ALA A 18 -9.27 -7.77 -6.53
C ALA A 18 -10.63 -8.43 -6.80
N LYS A 19 -10.86 -9.65 -6.29
CA LYS A 19 -12.13 -10.38 -6.46
C LYS A 19 -13.37 -9.66 -5.93
N HIS A 20 -13.24 -8.80 -4.91
CA HIS A 20 -14.37 -8.02 -4.42
C HIS A 20 -14.83 -6.97 -5.42
N HIS A 21 -13.95 -6.57 -6.35
CA HIS A 21 -14.27 -5.63 -7.40
C HIS A 21 -15.01 -6.31 -8.55
N PHE A 22 -14.43 -7.35 -9.16
CA PHE A 22 -15.01 -7.97 -10.36
C PHE A 22 -16.19 -8.92 -10.09
N LEU A 23 -16.42 -9.35 -8.85
CA LEU A 23 -17.67 -10.02 -8.45
C LEU A 23 -18.78 -9.02 -8.03
N GLY A 24 -18.47 -7.71 -8.01
CA GLY A 24 -19.38 -6.63 -7.67
C GLY A 24 -19.91 -5.89 -8.90
N ASN A 25 -20.02 -4.55 -8.78
CA ASN A 25 -20.46 -3.68 -9.88
C ASN A 25 -19.29 -3.29 -10.80
N PHE A 26 -18.62 -4.29 -11.36
CA PHE A 26 -17.51 -4.08 -12.29
C PHE A 26 -18.02 -3.87 -13.71
N PRO A 27 -17.47 -2.92 -14.49
CA PRO A 27 -17.89 -2.73 -15.87
C PRO A 27 -17.65 -3.99 -16.70
N SER A 28 -18.72 -4.61 -17.20
CA SER A 28 -18.66 -5.87 -17.96
C SER A 28 -17.87 -5.80 -19.26
N VAL A 29 -17.61 -4.58 -19.74
CA VAL A 29 -16.83 -4.29 -20.96
C VAL A 29 -15.32 -4.23 -20.70
N LEU A 30 -14.89 -4.24 -19.44
CA LEU A 30 -13.47 -4.16 -19.08
C LEU A 30 -12.88 -5.53 -18.75
N PRO A 31 -11.59 -5.75 -19.05
CA PRO A 31 -10.87 -6.93 -18.59
C PRO A 31 -10.74 -6.94 -17.06
N ILE A 32 -10.82 -8.11 -16.43
CA ILE A 32 -10.78 -8.27 -14.95
C ILE A 32 -9.47 -7.73 -14.36
N GLU A 33 -8.42 -7.69 -15.16
CA GLU A 33 -7.09 -7.14 -14.87
C GLU A 33 -7.18 -5.68 -14.38
N GLN A 34 -8.21 -4.93 -14.79
CA GLN A 34 -8.41 -3.55 -14.32
C GLN A 34 -8.75 -3.47 -12.82
N ALA A 35 -9.22 -4.55 -12.20
CA ALA A 35 -9.41 -4.61 -10.75
C ALA A 35 -8.08 -4.66 -9.96
N TYR A 36 -6.98 -5.00 -10.62
CA TYR A 36 -5.66 -5.12 -10.01
C TYR A 36 -4.85 -3.82 -10.06
N VAL A 37 -5.23 -2.88 -10.92
CA VAL A 37 -4.45 -1.67 -11.21
C VAL A 37 -4.27 -0.79 -9.97
N HIS A 38 -5.36 -0.41 -9.30
CA HIS A 38 -5.27 0.48 -8.13
C HIS A 38 -4.59 -0.21 -6.94
N ILE A 39 -4.78 -1.52 -6.76
CA ILE A 39 -4.09 -2.31 -5.73
C ILE A 39 -2.59 -2.34 -6.04
N GLY A 40 -2.24 -2.65 -7.28
CA GLY A 40 -0.86 -2.72 -7.76
C GLY A 40 -0.10 -1.40 -7.67
N MET A 41 -0.75 -0.27 -7.95
CA MET A 41 -0.12 1.04 -7.80
C MET A 41 0.25 1.33 -6.34
N TYR A 42 -0.61 0.94 -5.39
CA TYR A 42 -0.32 1.09 -3.98
C TYR A 42 0.82 0.16 -3.53
N LEU A 43 0.71 -1.13 -3.85
CA LEU A 43 1.71 -2.13 -3.49
C LEU A 43 3.08 -1.84 -4.14
N GLY A 44 3.08 -1.33 -5.37
CA GLY A 44 4.28 -0.88 -6.07
C GLY A 44 5.01 0.23 -5.32
N TRP A 45 4.27 1.22 -4.81
CA TRP A 45 4.86 2.28 -4.00
C TRP A 45 5.44 1.74 -2.68
N ILE A 46 4.75 0.79 -2.05
CA ILE A 46 5.23 0.10 -0.83
C ILE A 46 6.55 -0.64 -1.11
N CYS A 47 6.63 -1.32 -2.25
CA CYS A 47 7.85 -1.99 -2.72
C CYS A 47 8.99 -1.01 -2.98
N GLU A 48 8.73 0.18 -3.53
CA GLU A 48 9.79 1.18 -3.80
C GLU A 48 10.30 1.91 -2.56
N ASN A 49 9.57 1.86 -1.45
CA ASN A 49 9.89 2.58 -0.21
C ASN A 49 10.25 1.64 0.95
N ASP A 50 10.50 0.35 0.67
CA ASP A 50 10.92 -0.65 1.66
C ASP A 50 9.93 -0.79 2.85
N LEU A 51 8.62 -0.63 2.58
CA LEU A 51 7.55 -0.70 3.58
C LEU A 51 6.85 -2.08 3.63
N TYR A 52 7.45 -3.08 3.00
CA TYR A 52 6.97 -4.46 2.98
C TYR A 52 7.55 -5.29 4.14
N SER A 53 6.94 -6.44 4.44
CA SER A 53 7.42 -7.37 5.46
C SER A 53 8.51 -8.31 4.96
N ASP A 54 9.30 -8.88 5.87
CA ASP A 54 10.26 -9.94 5.55
C ASP A 54 9.59 -11.15 4.86
N PHE A 55 8.37 -11.51 5.30
CA PHE A 55 7.57 -12.57 4.67
C PHE A 55 7.29 -12.27 3.19
N PHE A 56 6.86 -11.04 2.88
CA PHE A 56 6.58 -10.65 1.51
C PHE A 56 7.86 -10.60 0.66
N GLU A 57 8.97 -10.18 1.25
CA GLU A 57 10.27 -10.19 0.58
C GLU A 57 10.72 -11.61 0.21
N GLU A 58 10.63 -12.55 1.17
CA GLU A 58 10.98 -13.96 0.96
C GLU A 58 10.17 -14.58 -0.19
N GLU A 59 8.87 -14.30 -0.27
CA GLU A 59 7.96 -14.88 -1.26
C GLU A 59 7.97 -14.14 -2.62
N ALA A 60 8.29 -12.84 -2.66
CA ALA A 60 8.17 -12.02 -3.88
C ALA A 60 9.39 -11.18 -4.26
N ALA A 61 10.59 -11.51 -3.75
CA ALA A 61 11.83 -10.80 -4.09
C ALA A 61 12.02 -10.56 -5.60
N LEU A 62 11.73 -11.56 -6.45
CA LEU A 62 11.88 -11.43 -7.90
C LEU A 62 10.88 -10.43 -8.49
N GLN A 63 9.62 -10.46 -8.02
CA GLN A 63 8.55 -9.58 -8.47
C GLN A 63 8.84 -8.14 -8.05
N ILE A 64 9.30 -7.93 -6.81
CA ILE A 64 9.77 -6.63 -6.30
C ILE A 64 10.91 -6.10 -7.18
N LEU A 65 11.93 -6.93 -7.46
CA LEU A 65 13.05 -6.55 -8.32
C LEU A 65 12.60 -6.18 -9.73
N ARG A 66 11.73 -6.98 -10.34
CA ARG A 66 11.19 -6.74 -11.69
C ARG A 66 10.35 -5.47 -11.73
N PHE A 67 9.54 -5.21 -10.71
CA PHE A 67 8.75 -3.99 -10.61
C PHE A 67 9.64 -2.75 -10.50
N ARG A 68 10.65 -2.78 -9.61
CA ARG A 68 11.64 -1.70 -9.45
C ARG A 68 12.40 -1.41 -10.75
N LYS A 69 12.70 -2.45 -11.53
CA LYS A 69 13.33 -2.35 -12.87
C LYS A 69 12.35 -1.99 -13.99
N ARG A 70 11.09 -1.68 -13.66
CA ARG A 70 10.03 -1.35 -14.61
C ARG A 70 9.70 -2.46 -15.62
N GLN A 71 9.98 -3.72 -15.27
CA GLN A 71 9.79 -4.90 -16.13
C GLN A 71 8.43 -5.57 -16.00
N ILE A 72 7.69 -5.27 -14.93
CA ILE A 72 6.29 -5.66 -14.76
C ILE A 72 5.49 -4.43 -14.34
N SER A 73 4.24 -4.34 -14.79
CA SER A 73 3.34 -3.23 -14.49
C SER A 73 2.67 -3.39 -13.12
N CYS A 74 1.83 -2.42 -12.74
CA CYS A 74 1.15 -2.44 -11.45
C CYS A 74 0.14 -3.58 -11.37
N SER A 75 -0.68 -3.77 -12.42
CA SER A 75 -1.65 -4.86 -12.43
C SER A 75 -0.96 -6.23 -12.33
N ILE A 76 0.18 -6.42 -13.01
CA ILE A 76 0.94 -7.68 -12.95
C ILE A 76 1.52 -7.91 -11.55
N LEU A 77 2.09 -6.90 -10.89
CA LEU A 77 2.57 -7.01 -9.52
C LEU A 77 1.45 -7.44 -8.55
N SER A 78 0.25 -6.91 -8.73
CA SER A 78 -0.91 -7.28 -7.91
C SER A 78 -1.47 -8.65 -8.28
N ALA A 79 -1.53 -8.99 -9.57
CA ALA A 79 -2.11 -10.23 -10.06
C ALA A 79 -1.30 -11.48 -9.67
N VAL A 80 0.04 -11.39 -9.63
CA VAL A 80 0.88 -12.49 -9.12
C VAL A 80 0.63 -12.78 -7.63
N TRP A 81 -0.01 -11.85 -6.92
CA TRP A 81 -0.49 -11.98 -5.54
C TRP A 81 -2.01 -12.17 -5.45
N ASP A 82 -2.68 -12.60 -6.54
CA ASP A 82 -4.13 -12.77 -6.62
C ASP A 82 -4.93 -11.51 -6.22
N GLY A 83 -4.32 -10.33 -6.36
CA GLY A 83 -4.90 -9.07 -5.94
C GLY A 83 -5.12 -8.95 -4.43
N TYR A 84 -4.43 -9.77 -3.64
CA TYR A 84 -4.46 -9.76 -2.19
C TYR A 84 -3.65 -8.58 -1.62
N LEU A 85 -4.26 -7.83 -0.70
CA LEU A 85 -3.57 -6.80 0.07
C LEU A 85 -3.83 -7.03 1.56
N GLY A 86 -2.98 -7.81 2.21
CA GLY A 86 -3.09 -8.18 3.63
C GLY A 86 -2.06 -7.50 4.52
N SER A 87 -2.36 -7.39 5.81
CA SER A 87 -1.45 -6.80 6.81
C SER A 87 -0.10 -7.54 6.92
N ASP A 88 -0.07 -8.81 6.56
CA ASP A 88 1.11 -9.65 6.48
C ASP A 88 2.08 -9.24 5.36
N LEU A 89 1.65 -8.47 4.36
CA LEU A 89 2.52 -7.98 3.28
C LEU A 89 3.39 -6.78 3.68
N PHE A 90 3.12 -6.18 4.85
CA PHE A 90 3.73 -4.91 5.27
C PHE A 90 4.54 -5.10 6.56
N ASN A 91 5.62 -4.33 6.69
CA ASN A 91 6.26 -4.16 7.99
C ASN A 91 5.37 -3.30 8.92
N GLU A 92 5.85 -2.99 10.13
CA GLU A 92 5.08 -2.25 11.12
C GLU A 92 4.68 -0.85 10.60
N GLU A 93 5.67 -0.08 10.12
CA GLU A 93 5.43 1.27 9.59
C GLU A 93 4.51 1.25 8.36
N GLY A 94 4.72 0.30 7.45
CA GLY A 94 3.87 0.08 6.28
C GLY A 94 2.43 -0.22 6.67
N ASN A 95 2.20 -1.04 7.70
CA ASN A 95 0.87 -1.32 8.21
C ASN A 95 0.19 -0.09 8.80
N GLU A 96 0.89 0.68 9.64
CA GLU A 96 0.32 1.88 10.25
C GLU A 96 -0.06 2.91 9.18
N PHE A 97 0.80 3.11 8.18
CA PHE A 97 0.49 4.00 7.06
C PHE A 97 -0.67 3.48 6.20
N THR A 98 -0.72 2.17 5.95
CA THR A 98 -1.80 1.53 5.18
C THR A 98 -3.15 1.68 5.90
N GLN A 99 -3.19 1.54 7.22
CA GLN A 99 -4.40 1.81 8.01
C GLN A 99 -4.80 3.29 7.92
N TYR A 100 -3.85 4.21 8.07
CA TYR A 100 -4.10 5.64 7.98
C TYR A 100 -4.62 6.06 6.60
N TYR A 101 -4.02 5.56 5.52
CA TYR A 101 -4.20 6.10 4.18
C TYR A 101 -5.09 5.22 3.30
N TYR A 102 -4.84 3.91 3.24
CA TYR A 102 -5.60 2.99 2.41
C TYR A 102 -6.96 2.68 3.05
N LEU A 103 -6.95 2.10 4.27
CA LEU A 103 -8.15 1.64 4.96
C LEU A 103 -9.16 2.76 5.22
N SER A 104 -8.68 3.98 5.51
CA SER A 104 -9.57 5.13 5.74
C SER A 104 -10.22 5.69 4.45
N GLY A 105 -9.93 5.11 3.28
CA GLY A 105 -10.46 5.52 1.98
C GLY A 105 -9.80 6.77 1.39
N LYS A 106 -8.74 7.31 2.01
CA LYS A 106 -8.01 8.48 1.48
C LYS A 106 -7.28 8.13 0.18
N TYR A 107 -6.68 6.94 0.11
CA TYR A 107 -6.06 6.44 -1.12
C TYR A 107 -7.07 6.42 -2.28
N LYS A 108 -8.25 5.84 -2.08
CA LYS A 108 -9.31 5.78 -3.10
C LYS A 108 -9.69 7.18 -3.60
N LYS A 109 -9.89 8.14 -2.70
CA LYS A 109 -10.23 9.53 -3.07
C LYS A 109 -9.12 10.22 -3.86
N ASP A 110 -7.86 10.03 -3.44
CA ASP A 110 -6.71 10.58 -4.15
C ASP A 110 -6.54 9.94 -5.52
N TYR A 111 -6.74 8.62 -5.64
CA TYR A 111 -6.73 7.88 -6.89
C TYR A 111 -7.82 8.38 -7.86
N GLU A 112 -9.05 8.50 -7.38
CA GLU A 112 -10.19 9.04 -8.13
C GLU A 112 -9.88 10.44 -8.65
N LYS A 113 -9.41 11.34 -7.78
CA LYS A 113 -9.10 12.72 -8.14
C LYS A 113 -7.90 12.85 -9.08
N THR A 114 -6.88 12.01 -8.92
CA THR A 114 -5.62 12.14 -9.65
C THR A 114 -5.69 11.50 -11.03
N LEU A 115 -6.35 10.34 -11.14
CA LEU A 115 -6.31 9.52 -12.36
C LEU A 115 -7.68 9.29 -13.00
N ALA A 116 -8.77 9.26 -12.22
CA ALA A 116 -10.08 8.86 -12.72
C ALA A 116 -11.09 10.02 -12.88
N ALA A 117 -10.69 11.27 -12.64
CA ALA A 117 -11.60 12.42 -12.61
C ALA A 117 -12.40 12.62 -13.91
N ASN A 118 -11.80 12.25 -15.05
CA ASN A 118 -12.42 12.35 -16.39
C ASN A 118 -12.71 10.98 -17.00
N LEU A 119 -12.77 9.92 -16.18
CA LEU A 119 -12.99 8.56 -16.64
C LEU A 119 -14.36 8.04 -16.16
N PRO A 120 -14.99 7.10 -16.89
CA PRO A 120 -16.29 6.56 -16.49
C PRO A 120 -16.27 5.85 -15.13
N SER A 121 -15.12 5.31 -14.72
CA SER A 121 -14.93 4.70 -13.41
C SER A 121 -13.45 4.62 -13.04
N ILE A 122 -13.15 4.27 -11.79
CA ILE A 122 -11.80 3.99 -11.30
C ILE A 122 -11.09 2.86 -12.06
N TYR A 123 -11.86 1.97 -12.69
CA TYR A 123 -11.35 0.83 -13.44
C TYR A 123 -10.96 1.17 -14.88
N HIS A 124 -11.20 2.40 -15.34
CA HIS A 124 -10.76 2.85 -16.67
C HIS A 124 -9.35 3.45 -16.67
N VAL A 125 -8.71 3.54 -15.51
CA VAL A 125 -7.33 4.04 -15.41
C VAL A 125 -6.40 3.04 -16.10
N GLU A 126 -5.56 3.54 -17.00
CA GLU A 126 -4.57 2.74 -17.70
C GLU A 126 -3.42 2.32 -16.78
N ASP A 127 -2.99 1.06 -16.91
CA ASP A 127 -1.82 0.50 -16.22
C ASP A 127 -0.52 0.88 -16.93
N ASN A 128 -0.10 2.13 -16.73
CA ASN A 128 1.13 2.68 -17.31
C ASN A 128 1.97 3.41 -16.25
N TRP A 129 3.25 3.60 -16.56
CA TRP A 129 4.19 4.23 -15.63
C TRP A 129 3.88 5.70 -15.35
N GLU A 130 3.31 6.43 -16.30
CA GLU A 130 2.94 7.83 -16.10
C GLU A 130 1.88 7.96 -14.99
N ASN A 131 0.85 7.11 -15.02
CA ASN A 131 -0.19 7.05 -14.00
C ASN A 131 0.36 6.57 -12.65
N TYR A 132 1.23 5.55 -12.67
CA TYR A 132 1.92 5.11 -11.47
C TYR A 132 2.72 6.25 -10.83
N GLU A 133 3.51 7.00 -11.60
CA GLU A 133 4.33 8.10 -11.08
C GLU A 133 3.49 9.25 -10.49
N LYS A 134 2.33 9.57 -11.11
CA LYS A 134 1.38 10.54 -10.56
C LYS A 134 0.87 10.09 -9.19
N MET A 135 0.51 8.81 -9.06
CA MET A 135 0.07 8.26 -7.79
C MET A 135 1.20 8.13 -6.77
N ALA A 136 2.38 7.66 -7.16
CA ALA A 136 3.55 7.56 -6.31
C ALA A 136 3.90 8.92 -5.68
N LYS A 137 3.88 10.02 -6.46
CA LYS A 137 4.07 11.38 -5.94
C LYS A 137 3.00 11.75 -4.90
N LYS A 138 1.74 11.41 -5.15
CA LYS A 138 0.63 11.66 -4.21
C LYS A 138 0.77 10.85 -2.92
N ILE A 139 1.08 9.55 -3.02
CA ILE A 139 1.29 8.67 -1.87
C ILE A 139 2.48 9.17 -1.03
N THR A 140 3.60 9.51 -1.67
CA THR A 140 4.78 10.11 -1.01
C THR A 140 4.44 11.39 -0.26
N GLN A 141 3.61 12.27 -0.85
CA GLN A 141 3.14 13.47 -0.16
C GLN A 141 2.38 13.11 1.12
N ARG A 142 1.41 12.18 1.03
CA ARG A 142 0.59 11.73 2.16
C ARG A 142 1.40 11.04 3.24
N TYR A 143 2.37 10.25 2.85
CA TYR A 143 3.31 9.59 3.74
C TYR A 143 4.13 10.60 4.55
N LYS A 144 4.70 11.60 3.88
CA LYS A 144 5.46 12.68 4.55
C LYS A 144 4.57 13.49 5.50
N GLU A 145 3.35 13.82 5.10
CA GLU A 145 2.37 14.51 5.95
C GLU A 145 2.04 13.68 7.21
N TRP A 146 1.82 12.38 7.05
CA TRP A 146 1.55 11.45 8.15
C TRP A 146 2.74 11.31 9.11
N LYS A 147 3.96 11.14 8.61
CA LYS A 147 5.18 11.09 9.43
C LYS A 147 5.36 12.34 10.29
N LYS A 148 5.11 13.53 9.73
CA LYS A 148 5.21 14.80 10.46
C LYS A 148 4.21 14.89 11.60
N LYS A 149 2.95 14.46 11.38
CA LYS A 149 1.93 14.45 12.43
C LYS A 149 2.30 13.54 13.59
N ARG A 150 2.76 12.32 13.28
CA ARG A 150 3.24 11.37 14.31
C ARG A 150 4.42 11.91 15.11
N ALA A 151 5.37 12.57 14.46
CA ALA A 151 6.53 13.15 15.16
C ALA A 151 6.13 14.32 16.08
N GLY A 152 5.12 15.11 15.71
CA GLY A 152 4.60 16.21 16.54
C GLY A 152 3.66 15.77 17.67
N GLU A 153 3.26 14.49 17.71
CA GLU A 153 2.40 13.90 18.75
C GLU A 153 3.21 13.15 19.83
N GLN A 154 4.54 13.04 19.68
CA GLN A 154 5.42 12.50 20.73
C GLN A 154 5.62 13.58 21.80
N PRO A 155 5.26 13.36 23.08
CA PRO A 155 5.50 14.34 24.13
C PRO A 155 7.00 14.53 24.32
N GLU A 156 7.46 15.79 24.33
CA GLU A 156 8.80 16.14 24.81
C GLU A 156 8.98 15.54 26.20
N SER A 157 9.85 14.54 26.34
CA SER A 157 10.26 14.03 27.64
C SER A 157 10.95 15.17 28.38
N GLN A 158 10.26 15.76 29.36
CA GLN A 158 10.86 16.70 30.30
C GLN A 158 12.06 16.03 30.96
N SER A 159 13.25 16.55 30.68
CA SER A 159 14.42 16.35 31.52
C SER A 159 14.09 16.91 32.90
N HIS A 160 13.86 16.03 33.87
CA HIS A 160 14.03 16.38 35.27
C HIS A 160 15.54 16.56 35.48
N ASP A 161 15.97 17.82 35.50
CA ASP A 161 17.21 18.20 36.15
C ASP A 161 16.99 18.03 37.66
N GLU A 162 17.51 16.93 38.20
CA GLU A 162 17.77 16.81 39.64
C GLU A 162 19.00 17.68 39.95
N GLU A 163 18.76 18.89 40.45
CA GLU A 163 19.78 19.64 41.20
C GLU A 163 19.74 19.16 42.67
N GLU A 164 20.78 18.43 43.08
CA GLU A 164 21.29 18.39 44.46
C GLU A 164 22.40 19.42 44.65
#